data_AF-A0A2N6FYU2-F1
#
_entry.id   AF-A0A2N6FYU2-F1
#
_cell.length_a   1.000
_cell.length_b   1.000
_cell.length_c   1.000
_cell.angle_alpha   90.00
_cell.angle_beta   90.00
_cell.angle_gamma   90.00
#
_symmetry.space_group_name_H-M   'P 1'
#
loop_
_entity.id
_entity.type
_entity.pdbx_description
1 polymer ?
#
loop_
_entity_poly.entity_id
_entity_poly.type
_entity_poly.pdbx_seq_one_letter_code
_entity_poly.pdbx_strand_id
1 'polypeptide(L)' 'MSKYIEDLVSNYHEEDYRNKIVFSIMSHIKQEANFEKALQMMIDNNLTLEDVITRTCRLDLDDISYLADLYINKIRINK' A
#
# COMPACT_ATOMS: atom_id res chain seq x y z
N MET A 1 -25.13 -26.53 -8.22
CA MET A 1 -24.97 -25.09 -8.45
C MET A 1 -25.07 -24.28 -7.15
N SER A 2 -25.90 -24.67 -6.14
CA SER A 2 -26.01 -23.89 -4.88
C SER A 2 -24.79 -24.00 -3.95
N LYS A 3 -24.15 -25.17 -3.82
CA LYS A 3 -22.99 -25.35 -2.93
C LYS A 3 -21.81 -24.43 -3.24
N TYR A 4 -21.58 -24.15 -4.52
CA TYR A 4 -20.51 -23.26 -4.97
C TYR A 4 -20.80 -21.78 -4.62
N ILE A 5 -22.08 -21.39 -4.63
CA ILE A 5 -22.50 -20.03 -4.25
C ILE A 5 -22.48 -19.90 -2.73
N GLU A 6 -22.91 -20.93 -1.99
CA GLU A 6 -22.83 -20.98 -0.52
C GLU A 6 -21.38 -20.89 -0.03
N ASP A 7 -20.45 -21.61 -0.65
CA ASP A 7 -19.02 -21.52 -0.32
C ASP A 7 -18.42 -20.13 -0.66
N LEU A 8 -18.88 -19.48 -1.73
CA LEU A 8 -18.39 -18.17 -2.15
C LEU A 8 -18.89 -17.05 -1.23
N VAL A 9 -20.13 -17.14 -0.77
CA VAL A 9 -20.73 -16.19 0.18
C VAL A 9 -20.17 -16.40 1.59
N SER A 10 -19.93 -17.65 1.99
CA SER A 10 -19.41 -17.98 3.33
C SER A 10 -17.94 -17.57 3.53
N ASN A 11 -17.15 -17.55 2.45
CA ASN A 11 -15.75 -17.11 2.47
C ASN A 11 -15.56 -15.66 1.97
N TYR A 12 -16.64 -14.94 1.67
CA TYR A 12 -16.57 -13.55 1.27
C TYR A 12 -16.21 -12.69 2.49
N HIS A 13 -14.92 -12.33 2.58
CA HIS A 13 -14.47 -11.26 3.45
C HIS A 13 -14.51 -9.96 2.64
N GLU A 14 -15.21 -8.96 3.17
CA GLU A 14 -15.22 -7.61 2.61
C GLU A 14 -13.77 -7.15 2.44
N GLU A 15 -13.40 -6.80 1.20
CA GLU A 15 -12.04 -6.38 0.90
C GLU A 15 -11.70 -5.16 1.76
N ASP A 16 -10.68 -5.30 2.61
CA ASP A 16 -10.15 -4.19 3.38
C ASP A 16 -9.73 -3.06 2.43
N TYR A 17 -10.39 -1.92 2.53
CA TYR A 17 -10.13 -0.72 1.74
C TYR A 17 -8.64 -0.32 1.77
N ARG A 18 -7.95 -0.61 2.87
CA ARG A 18 -6.50 -0.38 3.01
C ARG A 18 -5.69 -1.21 2.01
N ASN A 19 -6.11 -2.43 1.70
CA ASN A 19 -5.40 -3.27 0.71
C ASN A 19 -5.48 -2.67 -0.70
N LYS A 20 -6.61 -2.05 -1.05
CA LYS A 20 -6.75 -1.34 -2.34
C LYS A 20 -5.82 -0.13 -2.42
N ILE A 21 -5.79 0.68 -1.36
CA ILE A 21 -4.91 1.84 -1.30
C ILE A 21 -3.45 1.41 -1.39
N VAL A 22 -3.05 0.40 -0.61
CA VAL A 22 -1.68 -0.12 -0.62
C VAL A 22 -1.31 -0.68 -2.00
N PHE A 23 -2.24 -1.35 -2.69
CA PHE A 23 -2.02 -1.81 -4.05
C PHE A 23 -1.84 -0.65 -5.04
N SER A 24 -2.59 0.44 -4.90
CA SER A 24 -2.41 1.65 -5.71
C SER A 24 -1.07 2.34 -5.43
N ILE A 25 -0.67 2.44 -4.15
CA ILE A 25 0.65 2.95 -3.75
C ILE A 25 1.76 2.12 -4.42
N MET A 26 1.67 0.79 -4.35
CA MET A 26 2.65 -0.10 -4.97
C MET A 26 2.69 0.06 -6.49
N SER A 27 1.54 0.23 -7.14
CA SER A 27 1.47 0.42 -8.59
C SER A 27 2.21 1.70 -9.02
N HIS A 28 2.06 2.79 -8.28
CA HIS A 28 2.81 4.03 -8.55
C HIS A 28 4.32 3.86 -8.36
N ILE A 29 4.75 3.03 -7.41
CA ILE A 29 6.17 2.73 -7.19
C ILE A 29 6.73 1.84 -8.31
N LYS A 30 6.11 0.67 -8.56
CA LYS A 30 6.67 -0.33 -9.46
C LYS A 30 6.47 -0.04 -10.95
N GLN A 31 5.35 0.59 -11.31
CA GLN A 31 5.00 0.80 -12.71
C GLN A 31 5.38 2.20 -13.18
N GLU A 32 5.26 3.19 -12.30
CA GLU A 32 5.47 4.60 -12.66
C GLU A 32 6.75 5.20 -12.06
N ALA A 33 7.47 4.47 -11.19
CA ALA A 33 8.61 4.96 -10.41
C ALA A 33 8.32 6.30 -9.68
N ASN A 34 7.05 6.52 -9.33
CA ASN A 34 6.55 7.77 -8.79
C ASN A 34 6.39 7.67 -7.26
N PHE A 35 7.53 7.74 -6.58
CA PHE A 35 7.60 7.61 -5.12
C PHE A 35 6.99 8.81 -4.39
N GLU A 36 6.99 10.00 -4.98
CA GLU A 36 6.37 11.18 -4.37
C GLU A 36 4.86 11.04 -4.29
N LYS A 37 4.21 10.56 -5.37
CA LYS A 37 2.77 10.30 -5.38
C LYS A 37 2.41 9.18 -4.42
N ALA A 38 3.21 8.12 -4.38
CA ALA A 38 3.05 7.03 -3.42
C ALA A 38 3.14 7.54 -1.97
N LEU A 39 4.12 8.38 -1.66
CA LEU A 39 4.28 9.03 -0.36
C LEU A 39 3.07 9.92 -0.01
N GLN A 40 2.60 10.72 -0.97
CA GLN A 40 1.44 11.58 -0.75
C GLN A 40 0.20 10.74 -0.41
N MET A 41 -0.04 9.65 -1.15
CA MET A 41 -1.14 8.73 -0.85
C MET A 41 -1.01 8.05 0.51
N MET A 42 0.20 7.73 0.96
CA MET A 42 0.43 7.22 2.32
C MET A 42 0.01 8.25 3.38
N ILE A 43 0.43 9.51 3.22
CA ILE A 43 0.11 10.59 4.17
C ILE A 43 -1.40 10.86 4.17
N ASP A 44 -2.02 11.02 2.99
CA ASP A 44 -3.45 11.34 2.86
C ASP A 44 -4.36 10.27 3.47
N ASN A 45 -3.92 9.00 3.44
CA ASN A 45 -4.65 7.87 3.99
C ASN A 45 -4.19 7.45 5.39
N ASN A 46 -3.30 8.25 6.01
CA ASN A 46 -2.72 7.97 7.33
C ASN A 46 -2.11 6.56 7.45
N LEU A 47 -1.42 6.12 6.39
CA LEU A 47 -0.73 4.85 6.33
C LEU A 47 0.73 5.02 6.71
N THR A 48 1.21 4.09 7.54
CA THR A 48 2.63 4.02 7.88
C THR A 48 3.40 3.23 6.82
N LEU A 49 4.74 3.35 6.84
CA LEU A 49 5.59 2.51 6.00
C LEU A 49 5.41 1.02 6.33
N GLU A 50 5.24 0.69 7.61
CA GLU A 50 4.95 -0.67 8.07
C GLU A 50 3.63 -1.19 7.47
N ASP A 51 2.59 -0.36 7.41
CA ASP A 51 1.30 -0.74 6.82
C ASP A 51 1.42 -1.12 5.34
N VAL A 52 2.27 -0.40 4.61
CA VAL A 52 2.55 -0.68 3.20
C VAL A 52 3.34 -1.98 3.08
N ILE A 53 4.44 -2.13 3.82
CA ILE A 53 5.33 -3.31 3.74
C ILE A 53 4.60 -4.60 4.16
N THR A 54 3.88 -4.58 5.28
CA THR A 54 3.16 -5.76 5.81
C THR A 54 2.09 -6.28 4.85
N ARG A 55 1.54 -5.40 4.00
CA ARG A 55 0.52 -5.74 3.00
C ARG A 55 1.10 -5.90 1.59
N THR A 56 2.39 -5.63 1.39
CA THR A 56 3.07 -5.75 0.09
C THR A 56 4.29 -6.66 0.16
N CYS A 57 4.18 -7.84 -0.42
CA CYS A 57 5.30 -8.78 -0.58
C CYS A 57 6.18 -8.47 -1.81
N ARG A 58 5.94 -7.35 -2.50
CA ARG A 58 6.39 -7.12 -3.89
C ARG A 58 7.29 -5.91 -4.10
N LEU A 59 7.58 -5.14 -3.05
CA LEU A 59 8.54 -4.05 -3.15
C LEU A 59 9.94 -4.60 -2.87
N ASP A 60 10.90 -4.19 -3.70
CA ASP A 60 12.30 -4.55 -3.47
C ASP A 60 12.85 -3.68 -2.34
N LEU A 61 13.92 -4.15 -1.69
CA LEU A 61 14.52 -3.43 -0.57
C LEU A 61 14.95 -2.00 -0.97
N ASP A 62 15.41 -1.82 -2.20
CA ASP A 62 15.82 -0.50 -2.72
C ASP A 62 14.63 0.46 -2.82
N ASP A 63 13.47 -0.01 -3.32
CA ASP A 63 12.26 0.79 -3.40
C ASP A 63 11.76 1.18 -2.01
N ILE A 64 11.82 0.23 -1.07
CA ILE A 64 11.43 0.46 0.33
C ILE A 64 12.36 1.49 0.97
N SER A 65 13.67 1.36 0.75
CA SER A 65 14.69 2.25 1.31
C SER A 65 14.51 3.67 0.77
N TYR A 66 14.29 3.82 -0.54
CA TYR A 66 14.06 5.12 -1.16
C TYR A 66 12.75 5.78 -0.67
N LEU A 67 11.68 5.00 -0.56
CA LEU A 67 10.41 5.49 -0.02
C LEU A 67 10.55 5.92 1.46
N ALA A 68 11.32 5.17 2.25
CA ALA A 68 11.60 5.48 3.65
C ALA A 68 12.39 6.79 3.79
N ASP A 69 13.43 6.98 2.97
CA ASP A 69 14.22 8.21 2.96
C ASP A 69 13.35 9.43 2.61
N LEU A 70 12.49 9.31 1.60
CA LEU A 70 11.54 10.36 1.25
C LEU A 70 10.56 10.66 2.39
N TYR A 71 10.02 9.64 3.03
CA TYR A 71 9.10 9.76 4.16
C TYR A 71 9.76 10.51 5.33
N ILE A 72 10.97 10.11 5.72
CA ILE A 72 11.74 10.74 6.80
C ILE A 72 12.06 12.20 6.46
N ASN A 73 12.52 12.48 5.25
CA ASN A 73 12.84 13.83 4.81
C ASN A 73 11.60 14.74 4.83
N LYS A 74 10.45 14.24 4.38
CA LYS A 74 9.20 15.02 4.39
C LYS A 74 8.73 15.35 5.80
N ILE A 75 8.83 14.40 6.74
CA ILE A 75 8.47 14.63 8.15
C ILE A 75 9.43 15.63 8.81
N ARG A 76 10.72 15.58 8.48
CA ARG A 76 11.71 16.50 9.02
C ARG A 76 11.51 17.95 8.57
N ILE A 77 10.99 18.16 7.36
CA ILE A 77 10.70 19.51 6.81
C ILE A 77 9.44 20.13 7.44
N ASN A 78 8.47 19.31 7.86
CA ASN A 78 7.22 19.78 8.47
C ASN A 78 7.31 20.02 10.00
N LYS A 79 8.50 19.94 10.59
CA LYS A 79 8.79 20.18 12.01
C LYS A 79 9.56 21.48 12.19
#